data_AF-R7SE43-F1
#
_entry.id   AF-R7SE43-F1
#
_cell.length_a   1.000
_cell.length_b   1.000
_cell.length_c   1.000
_cell.angle_alpha   90.00
_cell.angle_beta   90.00
_cell.angle_gamma   90.00
#
_symmetry.space_group_name_H-M   'P 1'
#
loop_
_entity.id
_entity.type
_entity.pdbx_description
1 polymer ?
#
loop_
_entity_poly.entity_id
_entity_poly.type
_entity_poly.pdbx_seq_one_letter_code
_entity_poly.pdbx_strand_id
1 'polypeptide(L)'
;MSSIVSGQTRLKVQNTADIKADVRVLWFLVPTVFQYHSSIQIAVSVSMKFTKYYIWCSPSSCKVNPYWPFIFYPLSTRPTATGMMAIRVYVLLGKSKIVFIILAIGYAISQGLNIVLGIYLLDFSPTLRSEWTQGAVCTCEQSTPANRAWVYPVGSMAGLAFDLIVCAFALVYAFKHVPKACCRNPARAALTLSVIIVRDNLVYFFFYNLTIIVQSMLQTMVGPWMIISLREAYERQTGYGPSCSSELTTVAFASIRVPWTDQSGDTPKSDSVWSSFQRKE
;
A
#
# COMPACT_ATOMS: atom_id res chain seq x y z
N MET A 1 -33.40 -62.73 -30.92
CA MET A 1 -32.46 -62.91 -29.79
C MET A 1 -31.58 -61.68 -29.74
N SER A 2 -31.93 -60.70 -28.91
CA SER A 2 -31.14 -59.47 -28.74
C SER A 2 -31.06 -59.17 -27.25
N SER A 3 -29.94 -59.52 -26.63
CA SER A 3 -29.64 -59.28 -25.23
C SER A 3 -28.96 -57.91 -25.07
N ILE A 4 -29.71 -56.97 -24.49
CA ILE A 4 -29.21 -55.65 -24.09
C ILE A 4 -28.55 -55.82 -22.71
N VAL A 5 -27.22 -55.72 -22.67
CA VAL A 5 -26.42 -55.75 -21.45
C VAL A 5 -26.48 -54.37 -20.79
N SER A 6 -27.23 -54.28 -19.69
CA SER A 6 -27.29 -53.11 -18.82
C SER A 6 -26.04 -53.05 -17.93
N GLY A 7 -25.09 -52.20 -18.30
CA GLY A 7 -23.90 -51.89 -17.50
C GLY A 7 -24.21 -50.88 -16.40
N GLN A 8 -24.47 -51.37 -15.19
CA GLN A 8 -24.76 -50.57 -14.02
C GLN A 8 -23.45 -50.10 -13.35
N THR A 9 -22.96 -48.91 -13.71
CA THR A 9 -21.84 -48.26 -13.03
C THR A 9 -22.24 -47.80 -11.62
N ARG A 10 -21.86 -48.58 -10.60
CA ARG A 10 -21.89 -48.19 -9.19
C ARG A 10 -20.94 -47.01 -8.95
N LEU A 11 -21.50 -45.80 -8.81
CA LEU A 11 -20.84 -44.68 -8.16
C LEU A 11 -20.61 -45.01 -6.68
N LYS A 12 -19.37 -45.22 -6.28
CA LYS A 12 -18.98 -45.30 -4.86
C LYS A 12 -19.19 -43.93 -4.23
N VAL A 13 -20.23 -43.81 -3.41
CA VAL A 13 -20.46 -42.70 -2.49
C VAL A 13 -19.33 -42.73 -1.45
N GLN A 14 -18.40 -41.78 -1.58
CA GLN A 14 -17.32 -41.61 -0.62
C GLN A 14 -17.87 -40.87 0.60
N ASN A 15 -17.87 -41.55 1.75
CA ASN A 15 -18.37 -41.06 3.04
C ASN A 15 -17.85 -39.65 3.38
N THR A 16 -18.72 -38.66 3.22
CA THR A 16 -18.61 -37.31 3.80
C THR A 16 -18.97 -37.34 5.28
N ALA A 17 -18.13 -37.96 6.10
CA ALA A 17 -18.33 -38.04 7.55
C ALA A 17 -17.05 -37.66 8.29
N ASP A 18 -16.47 -36.49 8.01
CA ASP A 18 -15.54 -35.86 8.99
C ASP A 18 -15.22 -34.38 8.71
N ILE A 19 -16.22 -33.54 8.44
CA ILE A 19 -16.04 -32.09 8.36
C ILE A 19 -17.12 -31.40 9.21
N LYS A 20 -17.12 -31.71 10.51
CA LYS A 20 -17.67 -30.81 11.54
C LYS A 20 -16.56 -29.84 11.97
N ALA A 21 -16.06 -29.06 11.01
CA ALA A 21 -15.23 -27.91 11.35
C ALA A 21 -16.16 -26.83 11.91
N ASP A 22 -15.85 -26.41 13.14
CA ASP A 22 -16.65 -25.58 14.02
C ASP A 22 -16.95 -24.20 13.42
N VAL A 23 -18.13 -24.05 12.82
CA VAL A 23 -18.64 -22.80 12.24
C VAL A 23 -18.81 -21.69 13.29
N ARG A 24 -18.75 -22.02 14.59
CA ARG A 24 -18.89 -21.04 15.69
C ARG A 24 -17.70 -20.09 15.82
N VAL A 25 -16.50 -20.47 15.34
CA VAL A 25 -15.32 -19.59 15.39
C VAL A 25 -15.42 -18.44 14.37
N LEU A 26 -16.21 -18.60 13.30
CA LEU A 26 -16.31 -17.60 12.23
C LEU A 26 -17.15 -16.37 12.61
N TRP A 27 -18.05 -16.49 13.58
CA TRP A 27 -18.95 -15.40 14.00
C TRP A 27 -18.30 -14.36 14.92
N PHE A 28 -17.17 -14.70 15.57
CA PHE A 28 -16.46 -13.76 16.45
C PHE A 28 -15.55 -12.75 15.73
N LEU A 29 -15.32 -12.89 14.42
CA LEU A 29 -14.38 -12.05 13.66
C LEU A 29 -15.04 -11.02 12.73
N VAL A 30 -16.37 -10.97 12.65
CA VAL A 30 -17.12 -10.03 11.79
C VAL A 30 -17.20 -8.60 12.35
N PRO A 31 -17.31 -8.36 13.68
CA PRO A 31 -17.43 -6.99 14.19
C PRO A 31 -16.14 -6.15 14.07
N THR A 32 -14.96 -6.77 14.09
CA THR A 32 -13.68 -6.05 14.09
C THR A 32 -13.34 -5.40 12.75
N VAL A 33 -13.89 -5.89 11.63
CA VAL A 33 -13.65 -5.31 10.29
C VAL A 33 -14.53 -4.08 10.04
N PHE A 34 -15.75 -4.04 10.60
CA PHE A 34 -16.67 -2.91 10.38
C PHE A 34 -16.31 -1.66 11.18
N GLN A 35 -15.63 -1.81 12.33
CA GLN A 35 -15.26 -0.68 13.18
C GLN A 35 -14.05 0.13 12.66
N TYR A 36 -13.33 -0.36 11.65
CA TYR A 36 -12.15 0.30 11.07
C TYR A 36 -12.47 1.19 9.86
N HIS A 37 -13.66 1.07 9.26
CA HIS A 37 -14.02 1.83 8.05
C HIS A 37 -14.39 3.29 8.34
N SER A 38 -14.71 3.64 9.59
CA SER A 38 -15.07 4.99 10.01
C SER A 38 -13.87 5.92 10.26
N SER A 39 -12.65 5.38 10.34
CA SER A 39 -11.43 6.14 10.67
C SER A 39 -10.50 6.38 9.46
N ILE A 40 -10.84 5.85 8.28
CA ILE A 40 -10.04 5.99 7.05
C ILE A 40 -10.80 6.89 6.06
N GLN A 41 -11.17 8.09 6.49
CA GLN A 41 -11.36 9.23 5.59
C GLN A 41 -10.01 9.91 5.46
N ILE A 42 -9.06 9.26 4.78
CA ILE A 42 -7.82 9.93 4.40
C ILE A 42 -8.20 10.87 3.26
N ALA A 43 -8.46 12.13 3.59
CA ALA A 43 -8.44 13.21 2.61
C ALA A 43 -6.99 13.35 2.14
N VAL A 44 -6.57 12.49 1.20
CA VAL A 44 -5.31 12.67 0.47
C VAL A 44 -5.54 13.82 -0.49
N SER A 45 -5.31 15.05 -0.03
CA SER A 45 -5.15 16.19 -0.93
C SER A 45 -3.82 16.01 -1.65
N VAL A 46 -3.86 15.42 -2.84
CA VAL A 46 -2.67 15.17 -3.68
C VAL A 46 -2.22 16.50 -4.28
N SER A 47 -1.50 17.30 -3.51
CA SER A 47 -0.76 18.45 -4.05
C SER A 47 0.56 17.94 -4.62
N MET A 48 0.68 18.00 -5.95
CA MET A 48 1.82 17.46 -6.70
C MET A 48 3.06 18.35 -6.59
N LYS A 49 3.74 18.25 -5.45
CA LYS A 49 5.20 18.35 -5.42
C LYS A 49 5.69 17.00 -4.98
N PHE A 50 6.34 16.28 -5.90
CA PHE A 50 6.88 14.95 -5.66
C PHE A 50 7.57 14.91 -4.28
N THR A 51 7.21 13.91 -3.47
CA THR A 51 7.81 13.59 -2.18
C THR A 51 7.39 14.39 -0.94
N LYS A 52 6.14 14.87 -0.89
CA LYS A 52 5.53 15.32 0.38
C LYS A 52 4.50 14.31 0.87
N TYR A 53 4.83 13.60 1.94
CA TYR A 53 3.86 12.81 2.68
C TYR A 53 3.40 13.61 3.89
N TYR A 54 2.09 13.76 4.03
CA TYR A 54 1.48 14.40 5.19
C TYR A 54 1.14 13.32 6.22
N ILE A 55 1.79 13.38 7.37
CA ILE A 55 1.52 12.46 8.48
C ILE A 55 0.82 13.25 9.59
N TRP A 56 -0.19 12.63 10.19
CA TRP A 56 -0.86 13.15 11.38
C TRP A 56 0.09 13.07 12.56
N CYS A 57 0.37 14.23 13.15
CA CYS A 57 1.18 14.34 14.35
C CYS A 57 0.29 14.34 15.60
N SER A 58 0.80 13.78 16.70
CA SER A 58 0.03 13.73 17.95
C SER A 58 -0.34 15.15 18.42
N PRO A 59 -1.63 15.42 18.73
CA PRO A 59 -2.09 16.77 19.07
C PRO A 59 -1.54 17.29 20.40
N SER A 60 -1.08 16.41 21.29
CA SER A 60 -0.62 16.78 22.63
C SER A 60 0.79 17.39 22.67
N SER A 61 1.56 17.37 21.58
CA SER A 61 2.91 17.94 21.61
C SER A 61 3.42 18.53 20.29
N CYS A 62 2.77 18.30 19.14
CA CYS A 62 3.34 18.40 17.79
C CYS A 62 4.78 17.82 17.63
N LYS A 63 5.38 17.24 18.68
CA LYS A 63 6.65 16.52 18.65
C LYS A 63 6.40 15.23 17.92
N VAL A 64 6.95 15.18 16.72
CA VAL A 64 6.97 13.96 15.93
C VAL A 64 7.80 12.96 16.72
N ASN A 65 7.20 11.86 17.16
CA ASN A 65 8.00 10.69 17.47
C ASN A 65 8.29 10.02 16.13
N PRO A 66 9.51 10.20 15.58
CA PRO A 66 9.80 9.82 14.19
C PRO A 66 9.64 8.32 13.94
N TYR A 67 9.57 7.51 15.00
CA TYR A 67 9.52 6.05 14.93
C TYR A 67 8.09 5.47 14.87
N TRP A 68 7.08 6.16 15.40
CA TRP A 68 5.75 5.55 15.60
C TRP A 68 4.96 5.25 14.33
N PRO A 69 4.78 6.19 13.38
CA PRO A 69 3.95 5.93 12.21
C PRO A 69 4.59 4.90 11.25
N PHE A 70 5.91 4.81 11.22
CA PHE A 70 6.66 3.92 10.33
C PHE A 70 6.72 2.47 10.81
N ILE A 71 6.78 2.26 12.12
CA ILE A 71 6.84 0.90 12.69
C ILE A 71 5.43 0.27 12.68
N PHE A 72 4.39 1.04 13.04
CA PHE A 72 3.08 0.43 13.30
C PHE A 72 2.21 0.24 12.06
N TYR A 73 2.27 1.11 11.05
CA TYR A 73 1.40 0.99 9.87
C TYR A 73 1.69 -0.23 8.97
N PRO A 74 2.94 -0.53 8.60
CA PRO A 74 3.23 -1.69 7.77
C PRO A 74 3.20 -3.02 8.55
N LEU A 75 3.57 -3.03 9.85
CA LEU A 75 3.63 -4.28 10.63
C LEU A 75 2.31 -4.74 11.24
N SER A 76 1.39 -3.84 11.59
CA SER A 76 0.28 -4.23 12.49
C SER A 76 -0.97 -4.77 11.78
N THR A 77 -1.42 -4.14 10.69
CA THR A 77 -2.79 -4.38 10.20
C THR A 77 -2.88 -5.11 8.87
N ARG A 78 -1.93 -4.92 7.94
CA ARG A 78 -1.93 -5.60 6.64
C ARG A 78 -1.48 -7.07 6.67
N PRO A 79 -0.41 -7.44 7.41
CA PRO A 79 0.07 -8.83 7.44
C PRO A 79 -0.98 -9.82 7.96
N THR A 80 -1.69 -9.41 9.01
CA THR A 80 -2.68 -10.25 9.68
C THR A 80 -3.90 -10.46 8.80
N ALA A 81 -4.39 -9.40 8.13
CA ALA A 81 -5.52 -9.50 7.21
C ALA A 81 -5.22 -10.39 5.99
N THR A 82 -4.05 -10.21 5.37
CA THR A 82 -3.62 -10.99 4.19
C THR A 82 -3.36 -12.46 4.55
N GLY A 83 -2.73 -12.72 5.69
CA GLY A 83 -2.51 -14.09 6.20
C GLY A 83 -3.82 -14.82 6.50
N MET A 84 -4.77 -14.16 7.16
CA MET A 84 -6.10 -14.74 7.42
C MET A 84 -6.83 -15.10 6.11
N MET A 85 -6.69 -14.27 5.08
CA MET A 85 -7.30 -14.56 3.77
C MET A 85 -6.64 -15.76 3.09
N ALA A 86 -5.31 -15.83 3.08
CA ALA A 86 -4.58 -16.96 2.51
C ALA A 86 -4.98 -18.29 3.17
N ILE A 87 -5.17 -18.29 4.50
CA ILE A 87 -5.68 -19.45 5.24
C ILE A 87 -7.07 -19.85 4.77
N ARG A 88 -7.99 -18.89 4.59
CA ARG A 88 -9.36 -19.17 4.09
C ARG A 88 -9.31 -19.80 2.71
N VAL A 89 -8.50 -19.26 1.80
CA VAL A 89 -8.33 -19.81 0.44
C VAL A 89 -7.71 -21.20 0.48
N TYR A 90 -6.74 -21.45 1.36
CA TYR A 90 -6.17 -22.77 1.58
C TYR A 90 -7.21 -23.80 2.06
N VAL A 91 -8.10 -23.41 2.99
CA VAL A 91 -9.19 -24.27 3.47
C VAL A 91 -10.18 -24.58 2.34
N LEU A 92 -10.50 -23.59 1.49
CA LEU A 92 -11.38 -23.78 0.32
C LEU A 92 -10.78 -24.74 -0.71
N LEU A 93 -9.45 -24.70 -0.93
CA LEU A 93 -8.74 -25.56 -1.88
C LEU A 93 -8.60 -27.03 -1.45
N GLY A 94 -9.34 -27.47 -0.43
CA GLY A 94 -9.34 -28.86 0.03
C GLY A 94 -8.03 -29.26 0.72
N LYS A 95 -7.34 -28.30 1.35
CA LYS A 95 -6.14 -28.54 2.17
C LYS A 95 -4.97 -29.20 1.42
N SER A 96 -4.78 -28.86 0.15
CA SER A 96 -3.64 -29.37 -0.63
C SER A 96 -2.30 -28.88 -0.06
N LYS A 97 -1.42 -29.81 0.33
CA LYS A 97 -0.09 -29.50 0.90
C LYS A 97 0.76 -28.61 -0.02
N ILE A 98 0.67 -28.82 -1.33
CA ILE A 98 1.46 -28.06 -2.32
C ILE A 98 1.02 -26.59 -2.31
N VAL A 99 -0.30 -26.34 -2.31
CA VAL A 99 -0.85 -24.99 -2.27
C VAL A 99 -0.44 -24.29 -0.97
N PHE A 100 -0.46 -24.99 0.16
CA PHE A 100 -0.01 -24.45 1.43
C PHE A 100 1.44 -23.98 1.37
N ILE A 101 2.34 -24.80 0.83
CA ILE A 101 3.77 -24.46 0.71
C ILE A 101 3.95 -23.20 -0.16
N ILE A 102 3.26 -23.13 -1.31
CA ILE A 102 3.34 -21.95 -2.20
C ILE A 102 2.84 -20.69 -1.48
N LEU A 103 1.70 -20.76 -0.80
CA LEU A 103 1.14 -19.64 -0.06
C LEU A 103 2.03 -19.21 1.11
N ALA A 104 2.59 -20.16 1.85
CA ALA A 104 3.49 -19.89 2.97
C ALA A 104 4.78 -19.21 2.51
N ILE A 105 5.38 -19.68 1.41
CA ILE A 105 6.58 -19.07 0.82
C ILE A 105 6.26 -17.65 0.33
N GLY A 106 5.17 -17.47 -0.41
CA GLY A 106 4.75 -16.15 -0.90
C GLY A 106 4.51 -15.15 0.23
N TYR A 107 3.84 -15.60 1.29
CA TYR A 107 3.62 -14.80 2.49
C TYR A 107 4.94 -14.45 3.19
N ALA A 108 5.83 -15.42 3.39
CA ALA A 108 7.13 -15.20 4.03
C ALA A 108 8.00 -14.21 3.24
N ILE A 109 8.00 -14.30 1.90
CA ILE A 109 8.71 -13.34 1.04
C ILE A 109 8.12 -11.94 1.18
N SER A 110 6.79 -11.80 1.11
CA SER A 110 6.12 -10.50 1.24
C SER A 110 6.37 -9.85 2.60
N GLN A 111 6.28 -10.63 3.70
CA GLN A 111 6.59 -10.14 5.04
C GLN A 111 8.06 -9.81 5.21
N GLY A 112 8.96 -10.66 4.72
CA GLY A 112 10.40 -10.43 4.76
C GLY A 112 10.77 -9.13 4.06
N LEU A 113 10.23 -8.88 2.85
CA LEU A 113 10.42 -7.63 2.13
C LEU A 113 9.90 -6.43 2.93
N ASN A 114 8.69 -6.50 3.49
CA ASN A 114 8.15 -5.40 4.31
C ASN A 114 9.00 -5.11 5.55
N ILE A 115 9.53 -6.14 6.21
CA ILE A 115 10.43 -5.98 7.37
C ILE A 115 11.75 -5.34 6.92
N VAL A 116 12.37 -5.84 5.85
CA VAL A 116 13.64 -5.28 5.33
C VAL A 116 13.49 -3.83 4.91
N LEU A 117 12.41 -3.50 4.18
CA LEU A 117 12.12 -2.11 3.80
C LEU A 117 11.80 -1.24 5.01
N GLY A 118 11.15 -1.78 6.04
CA GLY A 118 10.91 -1.09 7.30
C GLY A 118 12.22 -0.75 8.02
N ILE A 119 13.12 -1.73 8.18
CA ILE A 119 14.46 -1.51 8.77
C ILE A 119 15.23 -0.48 7.95
N TYR A 120 15.22 -0.62 6.62
CA TYR A 120 15.87 0.34 5.73
C TYR A 120 15.32 1.76 5.91
N LEU A 121 14.01 1.94 6.09
CA LEU A 121 13.43 3.26 6.37
C LEU A 121 13.81 3.80 7.76
N LEU A 122 13.97 2.93 8.76
CA LEU A 122 14.36 3.31 10.12
C LEU A 122 15.81 3.81 10.19
N ASP A 123 16.74 3.12 9.52
CA ASP A 123 18.16 3.51 9.48
C ASP A 123 18.36 4.90 8.88
N PHE A 124 17.41 5.33 8.05
CA PHE A 124 17.52 6.50 7.22
C PHE A 124 16.64 7.66 7.64
N SER A 125 16.32 7.70 8.95
CA SER A 125 15.43 8.61 9.66
C SER A 125 15.02 9.83 8.82
N PRO A 126 13.75 9.90 8.40
CA PRO A 126 13.30 10.97 7.53
C PRO A 126 13.51 12.35 8.18
N THR A 127 14.14 13.25 7.44
CA THR A 127 14.34 14.64 7.89
C THR A 127 13.00 15.37 7.89
N LEU A 128 12.61 15.86 9.06
CA LEU A 128 11.46 16.76 9.22
C LEU A 128 11.76 18.07 8.50
N ARG A 129 10.91 18.44 7.53
CA ARG A 129 11.12 19.64 6.73
C ARG A 129 10.39 20.84 7.32
N SER A 130 9.14 20.64 7.71
CA SER A 130 8.31 21.70 8.29
C SER A 130 7.12 21.11 9.02
N GLU A 131 6.77 21.75 10.13
CA GLU A 131 5.54 21.50 10.88
C GLU A 131 4.55 22.61 10.54
N TRP A 132 3.30 22.25 10.27
CA TRP A 132 2.24 23.23 10.06
C TRP A 132 0.99 22.86 10.86
N THR A 133 0.43 23.84 11.56
CA THR A 133 -0.74 23.69 12.41
C THR A 133 -1.92 24.42 11.80
N GLN A 134 -2.98 23.68 11.44
CA GLN A 134 -4.26 24.26 11.01
C GLN A 134 -5.34 23.89 12.02
N GLY A 135 -5.69 24.85 12.88
CA GLY A 135 -6.61 24.59 14.00
C GLY A 135 -6.03 23.57 14.99
N ALA A 136 -6.81 22.55 15.35
CA ALA A 136 -6.40 21.47 16.26
C ALA A 136 -5.62 20.33 15.57
N VAL A 137 -5.28 20.48 14.29
CA VAL A 137 -4.59 19.45 13.50
C VAL A 137 -3.13 19.85 13.28
N CYS A 138 -2.20 19.15 13.95
CA CYS A 138 -0.77 19.23 13.63
C CYS A 138 -0.50 18.34 12.40
N THR A 139 -0.05 18.93 11.30
CA THR A 139 0.39 18.18 10.11
C THR A 139 1.89 18.33 9.95
N CYS A 140 2.59 17.21 9.83
CA CYS A 140 4.03 17.20 9.63
C CYS A 140 4.34 16.87 8.18
N GLU A 141 5.10 17.74 7.52
CA GLU A 141 5.58 17.50 6.17
C GLU A 141 6.89 16.73 6.23
N GLN A 142 6.85 15.51 5.69
CA GLN A 142 8.02 14.66 5.63
C GLN A 142 8.54 14.55 4.21
N SER A 143 9.82 14.86 4.05
CA SER A 143 10.53 14.81 2.77
C SER A 143 11.34 13.53 2.72
N THR A 144 10.95 12.59 1.86
CA THR A 144 11.80 11.45 1.53
C THR A 144 12.81 11.89 0.48
N PRO A 145 14.11 11.59 0.63
CA PRO A 145 15.08 11.94 -0.41
C PRO A 145 14.78 11.14 -1.69
N ALA A 146 15.04 11.74 -2.85
CA ALA A 146 14.64 11.19 -4.16
C ALA A 146 15.23 9.79 -4.43
N ASN A 147 16.44 9.51 -3.93
CA ASN A 147 17.09 8.20 -4.01
C ASN A 147 16.37 7.08 -3.23
N ARG A 148 15.36 7.40 -2.41
CA ARG A 148 14.60 6.46 -1.58
C ARG A 148 13.09 6.45 -1.87
N ALA A 149 12.60 7.27 -2.79
CA ALA A 149 11.18 7.33 -3.14
C ALA A 149 10.61 5.99 -3.65
N TRP A 150 11.48 5.09 -4.14
CA TRP A 150 11.11 3.77 -4.65
C TRP A 150 10.73 2.75 -3.56
N VAL A 151 11.07 2.98 -2.29
CA VAL A 151 10.83 2.01 -1.21
C VAL A 151 9.33 1.74 -1.01
N TYR A 152 8.52 2.81 -1.02
CA TYR A 152 7.07 2.74 -0.86
C TYR A 152 6.35 1.94 -1.95
N PRO A 153 6.57 2.21 -3.26
CA PRO A 153 5.94 1.42 -4.30
C PRO A 153 6.40 -0.04 -4.26
N VAL A 154 7.68 -0.32 -3.99
CA VAL A 154 8.16 -1.71 -3.92
C VAL A 154 7.47 -2.50 -2.80
N GLY A 155 7.36 -1.94 -1.59
CA GLY A 155 6.65 -2.62 -0.49
C GLY A 155 5.16 -2.84 -0.79
N SER A 156 4.52 -1.85 -1.42
CA SER A 156 3.11 -1.95 -1.82
C SER A 156 2.89 -2.99 -2.91
N MET A 157 3.79 -3.07 -3.90
CA MET A 157 3.72 -4.05 -4.99
C MET A 157 3.95 -5.48 -4.49
N ALA A 158 4.82 -5.70 -3.49
CA ALA A 158 5.05 -7.02 -2.92
C ALA A 158 3.81 -7.58 -2.21
N GLY A 159 3.09 -6.74 -1.46
CA GLY A 159 1.81 -7.11 -0.86
C GLY A 159 0.75 -7.42 -1.93
N LEU A 160 0.62 -6.52 -2.91
CA LEU A 160 -0.34 -6.64 -4.00
C LEU A 160 -0.09 -7.89 -4.85
N ALA A 161 1.17 -8.22 -5.14
CA ALA A 161 1.54 -9.42 -5.88
C ALA A 161 1.09 -10.71 -5.16
N PHE A 162 1.27 -10.77 -3.84
CA PHE A 162 0.79 -11.89 -3.03
C PHE A 162 -0.74 -11.98 -3.05
N ASP A 163 -1.42 -10.85 -2.90
CA ASP A 163 -2.87 -10.74 -2.94
C ASP A 163 -3.45 -11.21 -4.30
N LEU A 164 -2.79 -10.87 -5.40
CA LEU A 164 -3.13 -11.37 -6.75
C LEU A 164 -2.95 -12.88 -6.87
N ILE A 165 -1.90 -13.46 -6.29
CA ILE A 165 -1.69 -14.92 -6.28
C ILE A 165 -2.82 -15.62 -5.53
N VAL A 166 -3.17 -15.13 -4.34
CA VAL A 166 -4.29 -15.67 -3.54
C VAL A 166 -5.61 -15.56 -4.30
N CYS A 167 -5.85 -14.41 -4.94
CA CYS A 167 -7.02 -14.18 -5.79
C CYS A 167 -7.07 -15.14 -6.99
N ALA A 168 -5.95 -15.34 -7.68
CA ALA A 168 -5.84 -16.25 -8.80
C ALA A 168 -6.15 -17.70 -8.39
N PHE A 169 -5.64 -18.15 -7.25
CA PHE A 169 -5.97 -19.48 -6.71
C PHE A 169 -7.46 -19.65 -6.41
N ALA A 170 -8.10 -18.62 -5.82
CA ALA A 170 -9.53 -18.63 -5.56
C ALA A 170 -10.35 -18.69 -6.86
N LEU A 171 -9.96 -17.92 -7.89
CA LEU A 171 -10.60 -17.94 -9.20
C LEU A 171 -10.44 -19.29 -9.91
N VAL A 172 -9.23 -19.85 -9.92
CA VAL A 172 -8.97 -21.18 -10.50
C VAL A 172 -9.80 -22.24 -9.80
N TYR A 173 -9.92 -22.18 -8.47
CA TYR A 173 -10.78 -23.08 -7.71
C TYR A 173 -12.25 -22.95 -8.10
N ALA A 174 -12.75 -21.72 -8.21
CA ALA A 174 -14.11 -21.42 -8.65
C ALA A 174 -14.36 -22.00 -10.04
N PHE A 175 -13.52 -21.70 -11.03
CA PHE A 175 -13.68 -22.23 -12.39
C PHE A 175 -13.61 -23.76 -12.44
N LYS A 176 -12.74 -24.39 -11.63
CA LYS A 176 -12.60 -25.84 -11.57
C LYS A 176 -13.80 -26.54 -10.91
N HIS A 177 -14.48 -25.90 -9.96
CA HIS A 177 -15.65 -26.45 -9.22
C HIS A 177 -17.01 -26.03 -9.79
N VAL A 178 -17.02 -25.31 -10.91
CA VAL A 178 -18.23 -25.02 -11.70
C VAL A 178 -18.57 -26.08 -12.77
N PRO A 179 -18.03 -27.33 -12.81
CA PRO A 179 -18.19 -28.15 -14.00
C PRO A 179 -19.61 -28.72 -14.09
N LYS A 180 -20.14 -28.61 -15.32
CA LYS A 180 -21.28 -29.32 -15.93
C LYS A 180 -22.70 -28.94 -15.47
N ALA A 181 -22.93 -28.53 -14.24
CA ALA A 181 -24.28 -28.09 -13.82
C ALA A 181 -24.71 -26.77 -14.51
N CYS A 182 -23.73 -25.93 -14.87
CA CYS A 182 -23.96 -24.66 -15.56
C CYS A 182 -24.65 -24.85 -16.92
N CYS A 183 -24.41 -25.96 -17.61
CA CYS A 183 -25.01 -26.25 -18.91
C CYS A 183 -26.52 -26.53 -18.84
N ARG A 184 -27.07 -26.86 -17.66
CA ARG A 184 -28.50 -27.21 -17.51
C ARG A 184 -29.32 -26.14 -16.81
N ASN A 185 -28.70 -25.33 -15.95
CA ASN A 185 -29.34 -24.18 -15.30
C ASN A 185 -28.29 -23.15 -14.83
N PRO A 186 -27.86 -22.21 -15.70
CA PRO A 186 -26.80 -21.26 -15.37
C PRO A 186 -27.18 -20.32 -14.22
N ALA A 187 -28.47 -19.97 -14.09
CA ALA A 187 -28.95 -19.09 -13.02
C ALA A 187 -28.72 -19.67 -11.61
N ARG A 188 -28.97 -20.98 -11.43
CA ARG A 188 -28.81 -21.64 -10.13
C ARG A 188 -27.34 -21.82 -9.74
N ALA A 189 -26.49 -22.10 -10.73
CA ALA A 189 -25.04 -22.17 -10.55
C ALA A 189 -24.46 -20.79 -10.19
N ALA A 190 -24.86 -19.73 -10.90
CA ALA A 190 -24.42 -18.36 -10.62
C ALA A 190 -24.82 -17.90 -9.21
N LEU A 191 -26.03 -18.23 -8.74
CA LEU A 191 -26.48 -17.93 -7.37
C LEU A 191 -25.66 -18.66 -6.29
N THR A 192 -25.30 -19.94 -6.50
CA THR A 192 -24.48 -20.66 -5.52
C THR A 192 -23.06 -20.11 -5.48
N LEU A 193 -22.53 -19.76 -6.65
CA LEU A 193 -21.21 -19.14 -6.78
C LEU A 193 -21.19 -17.75 -6.13
N SER A 194 -22.20 -16.91 -6.38
CA SER A 194 -22.27 -15.58 -5.76
C SER A 194 -22.39 -15.67 -4.24
N VAL A 195 -23.19 -16.61 -3.71
CA VAL A 195 -23.30 -16.81 -2.26
C VAL A 195 -21.96 -17.19 -1.63
N ILE A 196 -21.18 -18.07 -2.28
CA ILE A 196 -19.85 -18.46 -1.78
C ILE A 196 -18.90 -17.26 -1.81
N ILE A 197 -18.83 -16.51 -2.93
CA ILE A 197 -17.94 -15.36 -3.07
C ILE A 197 -18.31 -14.23 -2.10
N VAL A 198 -19.61 -13.96 -1.91
CA VAL A 198 -20.11 -12.93 -0.99
C VAL A 198 -19.87 -13.35 0.47
N ARG A 199 -20.13 -14.61 0.82
CA ARG A 199 -19.94 -15.13 2.18
C ARG A 199 -18.49 -15.11 2.62
N ASP A 200 -17.55 -15.35 1.71
CA ASP A 200 -16.13 -15.44 2.04
C ASP A 200 -15.41 -14.08 1.95
N ASN A 201 -16.15 -12.96 1.81
CA ASN A 201 -15.64 -11.58 1.67
C ASN A 201 -14.69 -11.38 0.47
N LEU A 202 -14.73 -12.29 -0.51
CA LEU A 202 -13.85 -12.27 -1.67
C LEU A 202 -14.17 -11.09 -2.59
N VAL A 203 -15.45 -10.72 -2.68
CA VAL A 203 -15.90 -9.54 -3.44
C VAL A 203 -15.27 -8.26 -2.89
N TYR A 204 -15.36 -8.04 -1.57
CA TYR A 204 -14.80 -6.86 -0.92
C TYR A 204 -13.29 -6.77 -1.14
N PHE A 205 -12.60 -7.90 -1.05
CA PHE A 205 -11.18 -7.96 -1.31
C PHE A 205 -10.84 -7.63 -2.76
N PHE A 206 -11.60 -8.17 -3.73
CA PHE A 206 -11.39 -7.87 -5.14
C PHE A 206 -11.58 -6.37 -5.43
N PHE A 207 -12.66 -5.77 -4.95
CA PHE A 207 -12.89 -4.33 -5.11
C PHE A 207 -11.82 -3.50 -4.42
N TYR A 208 -11.42 -3.86 -3.19
CA TYR A 208 -10.35 -3.17 -2.46
C TYR A 208 -9.03 -3.18 -3.23
N ASN A 209 -8.63 -4.35 -3.75
CA ASN A 209 -7.42 -4.47 -4.56
C ASN A 209 -7.54 -3.69 -5.87
N LEU A 210 -8.69 -3.76 -6.55
CA LEU A 210 -8.95 -2.99 -7.76
C LEU A 210 -8.83 -1.49 -7.51
N THR A 211 -9.37 -0.99 -6.41
CA THR A 211 -9.25 0.42 -6.02
C THR A 211 -7.79 0.81 -5.82
N ILE A 212 -6.99 -0.02 -5.14
CA ILE A 212 -5.55 0.25 -4.96
C ILE A 212 -4.82 0.25 -6.31
N ILE A 213 -5.11 -0.70 -7.20
CA ILE A 213 -4.49 -0.75 -8.54
C ILE A 213 -4.84 0.51 -9.32
N VAL A 214 -6.12 0.88 -9.39
CA VAL A 214 -6.57 2.08 -10.10
C VAL A 214 -5.93 3.33 -9.50
N GLN A 215 -5.87 3.43 -8.17
CA GLN A 215 -5.21 4.55 -7.49
C GLN A 215 -3.71 4.61 -7.83
N SER A 216 -3.02 3.46 -7.86
CA SER A 216 -1.60 3.41 -8.23
C SER A 216 -1.36 3.76 -9.70
N MET A 217 -2.23 3.31 -10.62
CA MET A 217 -2.19 3.70 -12.03
C MET A 217 -2.41 5.20 -12.18
N LEU A 218 -3.41 5.76 -11.50
CA LEU A 218 -3.64 7.21 -11.52
C LEU A 218 -2.42 7.97 -10.97
N GLN A 219 -1.84 7.55 -9.86
CA GLN A 219 -0.64 8.20 -9.30
C GLN A 219 0.57 8.15 -10.26
N THR A 220 0.78 7.00 -10.89
CA THR A 220 1.91 6.81 -11.83
C THR A 220 1.70 7.51 -13.17
N MET A 221 0.46 7.65 -13.65
CA MET A 221 0.17 8.31 -14.91
C MET A 221 0.05 9.83 -14.79
N VAL A 222 -0.45 10.35 -13.66
CA VAL A 222 -0.62 11.81 -13.51
C VAL A 222 0.73 12.53 -13.44
N GLY A 223 1.78 11.89 -12.92
CA GLY A 223 3.14 12.47 -12.90
C GLY A 223 3.69 12.79 -14.29
N PRO A 224 3.89 11.79 -15.18
CA PRO A 224 4.31 12.00 -16.56
C PRO A 224 3.38 12.92 -17.34
N TRP A 225 2.06 12.79 -17.15
CA TRP A 225 1.08 13.62 -17.84
C TRP A 225 1.22 15.10 -17.46
N MET A 226 1.41 15.41 -16.18
CA MET A 226 1.67 16.78 -15.72
C MET A 226 2.98 17.35 -16.29
N ILE A 227 4.05 16.55 -16.40
CA ILE A 227 5.31 17.00 -17.00
C ILE A 227 5.12 17.35 -18.48
N ILE A 228 4.37 16.53 -19.22
CA ILE A 228 4.06 16.78 -20.63
C ILE A 228 3.20 18.04 -20.76
N SER A 229 2.16 18.21 -19.94
CA SER A 229 1.31 19.40 -19.95
C SER A 229 2.08 20.68 -19.61
N LEU A 230 3.03 20.62 -18.66
CA LEU A 230 3.90 21.74 -18.33
C LEU A 230 4.83 22.09 -19.49
N ARG A 231 5.39 21.08 -20.17
CA ARG A 231 6.21 21.30 -21.37
C ARG A 231 5.42 21.99 -22.47
N GLU A 232 4.23 21.48 -22.76
CA GLU A 232 3.36 22.05 -23.79
C GLU A 232 2.93 23.49 -23.44
N ALA A 233 2.62 23.75 -22.16
CA ALA A 233 2.32 25.10 -21.68
C ALA A 233 3.52 26.05 -21.83
N TYR A 234 4.74 25.58 -21.60
CA TYR A 234 5.97 26.36 -21.77
C TYR A 234 6.24 26.66 -23.24
N GLU A 235 6.13 25.66 -24.13
CA GLU A 235 6.31 25.81 -25.57
C GLU A 235 5.32 26.83 -26.17
N ARG A 236 4.06 26.85 -25.68
CA ARG A 236 3.07 27.86 -26.10
C ARG A 236 3.44 29.28 -25.66
N GLN A 237 4.07 29.44 -24.51
CA GLN A 237 4.50 30.76 -24.02
C GLN A 237 5.76 31.27 -24.73
N THR A 238 6.70 30.37 -25.06
CA THR A 238 7.94 30.76 -25.75
C THR A 238 7.79 30.84 -27.27
N GLY A 239 6.85 30.08 -27.86
CA GLY A 239 6.62 30.02 -29.30
C GLY A 239 5.86 31.22 -29.89
N TYR A 240 5.19 32.01 -29.05
CA TYR A 240 4.60 33.29 -29.44
C TYR A 240 5.65 34.41 -29.35
N GLY A 241 6.76 34.24 -30.09
CA GLY A 241 7.70 35.32 -30.32
C GLY A 241 7.00 36.44 -31.09
N PRO A 242 6.98 37.69 -30.60
CA PRO A 242 6.54 38.81 -31.42
C PRO A 242 7.46 38.90 -32.63
N SER A 243 6.90 38.81 -33.84
CA SER A 243 7.62 38.93 -35.11
C SER A 243 8.25 40.32 -35.36
N CYS A 244 8.48 41.11 -34.33
CA CYS A 244 9.12 42.42 -34.40
C CYS A 244 10.37 42.41 -33.53
N SER A 245 11.52 42.60 -34.18
CA SER A 245 12.84 42.80 -33.61
C SER A 245 12.80 43.65 -32.33
N SER A 246 12.96 43.01 -31.18
CA SER A 246 13.43 43.68 -29.98
C SER A 246 14.53 42.81 -29.40
N GLU A 247 15.70 43.42 -29.35
CA GLU A 247 16.95 42.86 -28.88
C GLU A 247 16.76 42.12 -27.56
N LEU A 248 17.52 41.03 -27.45
CA LEU A 248 17.66 40.18 -26.27
C LEU A 248 17.63 40.97 -24.95
N THR A 249 16.47 41.00 -24.29
CA THR A 249 16.40 41.33 -22.87
C THR A 249 17.12 40.20 -22.13
N THR A 250 18.40 40.42 -21.84
CA THR A 250 19.22 39.54 -21.02
C THR A 250 18.50 39.30 -19.71
N VAL A 251 18.00 38.08 -19.52
CA VAL A 251 17.41 37.64 -18.26
C VAL A 251 18.56 37.48 -17.26
N ALA A 252 18.96 38.58 -16.64
CA ALA A 252 19.87 38.55 -15.51
C ALA A 252 19.09 37.95 -14.34
N PHE A 253 19.48 36.76 -13.89
CA PHE A 253 19.01 36.23 -12.63
C PHE A 253 19.38 37.25 -11.55
N ALA A 254 18.39 37.78 -10.85
CA ALA A 254 18.61 38.59 -9.67
C ALA A 254 19.41 37.73 -8.69
N SER A 255 20.73 37.95 -8.64
CA SER A 255 21.57 37.46 -7.58
C SER A 255 20.93 37.97 -6.29
N ILE A 256 20.29 37.07 -5.54
CA ILE A 256 19.96 37.32 -4.14
C ILE A 256 21.31 37.60 -3.49
N ARG A 257 21.61 38.89 -3.28
CA ARG A 257 22.61 39.28 -2.31
C ARG A 257 22.04 38.77 -1.00
N VAL A 258 22.46 37.58 -0.60
CA VAL A 258 22.39 37.20 0.81
C VAL A 258 23.06 38.36 1.50
N PRO A 259 22.35 39.13 2.35
CA PRO A 259 23.02 40.09 3.18
C PRO A 259 24.02 39.24 3.97
N TRP A 260 25.29 39.33 3.60
CA TRP A 260 26.33 39.15 4.58
C TRP A 260 25.98 40.24 5.59
N THR A 261 25.27 39.86 6.64
CA THR A 261 25.43 40.51 7.91
C THR A 261 26.93 40.50 8.13
N ASP A 262 27.55 41.64 7.86
CA ASP A 262 28.82 42.00 8.45
C ASP A 262 28.64 41.79 9.95
N GLN A 263 28.99 40.59 10.40
CA GLN A 263 29.34 40.31 11.78
C GLN A 263 30.71 40.95 12.02
N SER A 264 30.75 42.28 11.87
CA SER A 264 31.85 43.11 12.34
C SER A 264 31.59 43.40 13.82
N GLY A 265 32.29 42.67 14.68
CA GLY A 265 32.34 42.91 16.13
C GLY A 265 31.03 42.53 16.84
N ASP A 266 30.96 41.51 17.66
CA ASP A 266 31.88 41.20 18.74
C ASP A 266 32.03 39.69 18.89
N THR A 267 33.26 39.20 18.82
CA THR A 267 33.64 37.93 19.44
C THR A 267 33.58 38.12 20.96
N PRO A 268 32.66 37.49 21.71
CA PRO A 268 32.93 37.24 23.12
C PRO A 268 34.14 36.30 23.16
N LYS A 269 35.24 36.78 23.73
CA LYS A 269 36.40 35.97 24.13
C LYS A 269 35.89 34.67 24.77
N SER A 270 35.98 33.56 24.06
CA SER A 270 35.83 32.22 24.62
C SER A 270 37.16 31.80 25.26
N ASP A 271 37.64 32.60 26.20
CA ASP A 271 38.66 32.14 27.13
C ASP A 271 37.89 31.47 28.28
N SER A 272 38.30 30.24 28.65
CA SER A 272 38.05 29.60 29.97
C SER A 272 36.89 28.60 30.20
N VAL A 273 36.52 27.71 29.27
CA VAL A 273 35.60 26.58 29.64
C VAL A 273 36.14 25.16 29.40
N TRP A 274 37.34 25.00 28.80
CA TRP A 274 37.91 23.66 28.56
C TRP A 274 38.86 23.13 29.64
N SER A 275 39.08 23.84 30.75
CA SER A 275 40.07 23.43 31.78
C SER A 275 39.53 22.52 32.90
N SER A 276 38.27 22.08 32.87
CA SER A 276 37.68 21.30 33.97
C SER A 276 37.41 19.81 33.67
N PHE A 277 37.76 19.30 32.49
CA PHE A 277 37.51 17.88 32.12
C PHE A 277 38.74 16.97 32.13
N GLN A 278 39.75 17.30 32.94
CA GLN A 278 40.92 16.44 33.21
C GLN A 278 41.19 16.36 34.73
N ARG A 279 40.29 15.71 35.48
CA ARG A 279 40.68 14.97 36.71
C ARG A 279 39.50 14.15 37.24
N LYS A 280 39.59 12.82 37.10
CA LYS A 280 39.27 11.83 38.13
C LYS A 280 39.51 10.44 37.55
N GLU A 281 40.74 9.99 37.76
CA GLU A 281 40.99 8.62 38.24
C GLU A 281 40.43 8.50 39.67
#